data_AF-A0A2H3JBI5-F1
#
_entry.id   AF-A0A2H3JBI5-F1
#
_cell.length_a   1.000
_cell.length_b   1.000
_cell.length_c   1.000
_cell.angle_alpha   90.00
_cell.angle_beta   90.00
_cell.angle_gamma   90.00
#
_symmetry.space_group_name_H-M   'P 1'
#
loop_
_entity.id
_entity.type
_entity.pdbx_description
1 polymer ?
#
loop_
_entity_poly.entity_id
_entity_poly.type
_entity_poly.pdbx_seq_one_letter_code
_entity_poly.pdbx_strand_id
1 'polypeptide(L)'
;MSDLRSITDGWLRQLEDAVLAADVASVVELFLPNGWLRDILVFSWDSRSLEGHKKIFSYLDKTLHNVQLSRFKLDDAPGYSAELVLGNCIGAGFTFDMPDRRGRGYVRLSAERPSNQWRALSLFMMVDAIKEHEELAPELGTYDKHTLSWQEVHRDRLTRSDTLAVGAGQTGLHMAARFKQMNIPTIVLEKKVRVGDQWRELLYQPYPKNWPIYTPRDRVADWLEQYAIIQDLVVWRSSYVLPGATTGWHDPRDTLKEIFGAEVIQRTSPCWGLGEECEIQGCCRPTGHPGVSRARTLSS
;
A
#
# COMPACT_ATOMS: atom_id res chain seq x y z
N MET A 1 14.59 -6.45 -35.34
CA MET A 1 13.88 -5.91 -34.18
C MET A 1 14.41 -6.65 -32.98
N SER A 2 15.20 -5.99 -32.13
CA SER A 2 15.64 -6.57 -30.87
C SER A 2 14.42 -7.00 -30.05
N ASP A 3 14.48 -8.20 -29.50
CA ASP A 3 13.42 -8.71 -28.63
C ASP A 3 13.23 -7.77 -27.43
N LEU A 4 12.03 -7.21 -27.26
CA LEU A 4 11.71 -6.26 -26.20
C LEU A 4 12.02 -6.85 -24.82
N ARG A 5 11.83 -8.16 -24.68
CA ARG A 5 12.18 -8.91 -23.48
C ARG A 5 13.68 -8.88 -23.24
N SER A 6 14.49 -9.12 -24.28
CA SER A 6 15.95 -9.10 -24.18
C SER A 6 16.51 -7.73 -23.75
N ILE A 7 15.94 -6.64 -24.28
CA ILE A 7 16.33 -5.27 -23.88
C ILE A 7 16.02 -5.04 -22.40
N THR A 8 14.81 -5.41 -21.98
CA THR A 8 14.35 -5.18 -20.62
C THR A 8 15.11 -6.05 -19.62
N ASP A 9 15.37 -7.32 -19.96
CA ASP A 9 16.18 -8.23 -19.15
C ASP A 9 17.60 -7.69 -18.98
N GLY A 10 18.20 -7.18 -20.07
CA GLY A 10 19.52 -6.54 -20.02
C GLY A 10 19.56 -5.32 -19.10
N TRP A 11 18.54 -4.45 -19.15
CA TRP A 11 18.43 -3.30 -18.27
C TRP A 11 18.23 -3.72 -16.79
N LEU A 12 17.38 -4.73 -16.54
CA LEU A 12 17.14 -5.23 -15.19
C LEU A 12 18.38 -5.87 -14.57
N ARG A 13 19.21 -6.57 -15.35
CA ARG A 13 20.50 -7.09 -14.86
C ARG A 13 21.45 -5.97 -14.46
N GLN A 14 21.52 -4.89 -15.26
CA GLN A 14 22.32 -3.72 -14.88
C GLN A 14 21.81 -3.07 -13.59
N LEU A 15 20.48 -3.00 -13.41
CA LEU A 15 19.89 -2.54 -12.16
C LEU A 15 20.27 -3.46 -11.00
N GLU A 16 20.13 -4.77 -11.16
CA GLU A 16 20.48 -5.77 -10.14
C GLU A 16 21.96 -5.68 -9.75
N ASP A 17 22.87 -5.60 -10.71
CA ASP A 17 24.31 -5.46 -10.46
C ASP A 17 24.62 -4.16 -9.69
N ALA A 18 23.99 -3.04 -10.08
CA ALA A 18 24.19 -1.75 -9.44
C ALA A 18 23.65 -1.71 -7.99
N VAL A 19 22.48 -2.30 -7.73
CA VAL A 19 21.93 -2.36 -6.37
C VAL A 19 22.69 -3.35 -5.49
N LEU A 20 23.15 -4.48 -6.03
CA LEU A 20 23.97 -5.45 -5.30
C LEU A 20 25.34 -4.87 -4.92
N ALA A 21 25.93 -4.06 -5.80
CA ALA A 21 27.17 -3.33 -5.52
C ALA A 21 26.96 -2.12 -4.58
N ALA A 22 25.71 -1.79 -4.23
CA ALA A 22 25.31 -0.56 -3.55
C ALA A 22 25.86 0.71 -4.23
N ASP A 23 26.02 0.68 -5.56
CA ASP A 23 26.53 1.80 -6.36
C ASP A 23 25.38 2.70 -6.83
N VAL A 24 25.14 3.75 -6.04
CA VAL A 24 24.08 4.73 -6.31
C VAL A 24 24.32 5.49 -7.62
N ALA A 25 25.57 5.75 -8.00
CA ALA A 25 25.87 6.46 -9.23
C ALA A 25 25.44 5.63 -10.44
N SER A 26 25.81 4.35 -10.46
CA SER A 26 25.38 3.40 -11.49
C SER A 26 23.86 3.25 -11.55
N VAL A 27 23.16 3.18 -10.40
CA VAL A 27 21.68 3.14 -10.38
C VAL A 27 21.08 4.39 -11.02
N VAL A 28 21.60 5.58 -10.69
CA VAL A 28 21.10 6.85 -11.21
C VAL A 28 21.33 6.99 -12.71
N GLU A 29 22.46 6.50 -13.22
CA GLU A 29 22.75 6.50 -14.66
C GLU A 29 21.76 5.65 -15.48
N LEU A 30 21.11 4.65 -14.87
CA LEU A 30 20.08 3.86 -15.55
C LEU A 30 18.80 4.65 -15.85
N PHE A 31 18.62 5.84 -15.27
CA PHE A 31 17.50 6.74 -15.53
C PHE A 31 17.83 7.77 -16.61
N LEU A 32 16.80 8.22 -17.32
CA LEU A 32 16.88 9.45 -18.10
C LEU A 32 17.17 10.66 -17.17
N PRO A 33 17.74 11.77 -17.68
CA PRO A 33 18.01 12.96 -16.88
C PRO A 33 16.80 13.49 -16.10
N ASN A 34 15.60 13.35 -16.69
CA ASN A 34 14.29 13.69 -16.11
C ASN A 34 13.45 12.43 -15.77
N GLY A 35 14.11 11.29 -15.54
CA GLY A 35 13.47 10.05 -15.14
C GLY A 35 12.88 10.11 -13.73
N TRP A 36 11.90 9.25 -13.48
CA TRP A 36 11.18 9.21 -12.20
C TRP A 36 11.40 7.90 -11.45
N LEU A 37 11.67 7.98 -10.16
CA LEU A 37 11.60 6.86 -9.23
C LEU A 37 10.35 7.01 -8.35
N ARG A 38 9.45 6.03 -8.42
CA ARG A 38 8.32 5.90 -7.51
C ARG A 38 8.60 4.71 -6.58
N ASP A 39 8.84 5.01 -5.32
CA ASP A 39 9.07 4.04 -4.25
C ASP A 39 7.82 3.93 -3.36
N ILE A 40 7.41 2.70 -3.07
CA ILE A 40 6.39 2.38 -2.08
C ILE A 40 6.96 1.32 -1.14
N LEU A 41 7.46 1.75 0.01
CA LEU A 41 7.91 0.89 1.11
C LEU A 41 9.20 0.08 0.84
N VAL A 42 9.90 0.29 -0.28
CA VAL A 42 11.06 -0.54 -0.67
C VAL A 42 12.32 -0.04 0.02
N PHE A 43 12.73 1.20 -0.28
CA PHE A 43 13.99 1.74 0.25
C PHE A 43 13.83 2.33 1.65
N SER A 44 12.59 2.67 2.01
CA SER A 44 12.20 3.10 3.34
C SER A 44 10.74 2.71 3.58
N TRP A 45 10.25 2.72 4.81
CA TRP A 45 8.84 2.48 5.12
C TRP A 45 7.93 3.69 4.77
N ASP A 46 8.22 4.38 3.67
CA ASP A 46 7.47 5.56 3.18
C ASP A 46 7.14 5.42 1.68
N SER A 47 6.24 6.26 1.18
CA SER A 47 6.01 6.41 -0.26
C SER A 47 6.65 7.69 -0.77
N ARG A 48 7.41 7.60 -1.88
CA ARG A 48 8.08 8.75 -2.48
C ARG A 48 8.00 8.74 -4.00
N SER A 49 7.85 9.94 -4.57
CA SER A 49 8.01 10.23 -6.00
C SER A 49 9.19 11.18 -6.20
N LEU A 50 10.25 10.71 -6.87
CA LEU A 50 11.48 11.47 -7.07
C LEU A 50 11.74 11.67 -8.56
N GLU A 51 11.94 12.93 -8.95
CA GLU A 51 12.26 13.32 -10.32
C GLU A 51 13.72 13.72 -10.47
N GLY A 52 14.39 13.09 -11.43
CA GLY A 52 15.71 13.45 -11.90
C GLY A 52 16.85 12.94 -11.01
N HIS A 53 18.03 12.89 -11.63
CA HIS A 53 19.23 12.27 -11.04
C HIS A 53 19.60 12.81 -9.66
N LYS A 54 19.54 14.13 -9.46
CA LYS A 54 19.92 14.77 -8.19
C LYS A 54 19.07 14.29 -7.01
N LYS A 55 17.74 14.20 -7.19
CA LYS A 55 16.81 13.78 -6.13
C LYS A 55 16.93 12.29 -5.87
N ILE A 56 17.04 11.48 -6.92
CA ILE A 56 17.21 10.03 -6.83
C ILE A 56 18.53 9.69 -6.11
N PHE A 57 19.64 10.33 -6.49
CA PHE A 57 20.94 10.13 -5.86
C PHE A 57 20.90 10.43 -4.35
N SER A 58 20.44 11.62 -3.97
CA SER A 58 20.36 12.04 -2.55
C SER A 58 19.51 11.10 -1.69
N TYR A 59 18.48 10.49 -2.29
CA TYR A 59 17.63 9.53 -1.60
C TYR A 59 18.28 8.15 -1.45
N LEU A 60 18.82 7.61 -2.54
CA LEU A 60 19.40 6.27 -2.56
C LEU A 60 20.72 6.21 -1.79
N ASP A 61 21.51 7.27 -1.78
CA ASP A 61 22.75 7.38 -0.97
C ASP A 61 22.50 7.08 0.51
N LYS A 62 21.35 7.53 1.02
CA LYS A 62 20.95 7.34 2.42
C LYS A 62 20.25 6.01 2.70
N THR A 63 19.73 5.33 1.68
CA THR A 63 18.78 4.21 1.88
C THR A 63 19.21 2.90 1.26
N LEU A 64 19.89 2.92 0.11
CA LEU A 64 20.24 1.73 -0.67
C LEU A 64 21.06 0.71 0.13
N HIS A 65 22.00 1.18 0.94
CA HIS A 65 22.87 0.32 1.75
C HIS A 65 22.11 -0.53 2.80
N ASN A 66 20.88 -0.13 3.17
CA ASN A 66 20.06 -0.86 4.13
C ASN A 66 19.15 -1.90 3.47
N VAL A 67 19.13 -1.96 2.14
CA VAL A 67 18.08 -2.62 1.37
C VAL A 67 18.76 -3.66 0.47
N GLN A 68 18.78 -4.91 0.92
CA GLN A 68 19.43 -6.02 0.20
C GLN A 68 18.53 -6.55 -0.92
N LEU A 69 18.39 -5.77 -2.00
CA LEU A 69 17.60 -6.15 -3.17
C LEU A 69 18.34 -7.22 -3.99
N SER A 70 17.62 -8.25 -4.41
CA SER A 70 18.19 -9.33 -5.22
C SER A 70 17.14 -10.04 -6.06
N ARG A 71 17.57 -10.93 -6.96
CA ARG A 71 16.72 -11.84 -7.74
C ARG A 71 15.68 -11.12 -8.58
N PHE A 72 16.13 -10.10 -9.31
CA PHE A 72 15.25 -9.39 -10.23
C PHE A 72 14.82 -10.33 -11.36
N LYS A 73 13.51 -10.44 -11.58
CA LYS A 73 12.95 -11.31 -12.62
C LYS A 73 11.77 -10.65 -13.31
N LEU A 74 11.79 -10.65 -14.64
CA LEU A 74 10.66 -10.21 -15.44
C LEU A 74 9.38 -10.99 -15.11
N ASP A 75 8.27 -10.27 -15.07
CA ASP A 75 6.94 -10.86 -14.88
C ASP A 75 6.30 -11.13 -16.26
N ASP A 76 5.97 -12.40 -16.51
CA ASP A 76 5.33 -12.85 -17.75
C ASP A 76 3.79 -12.86 -17.65
N ALA A 77 3.21 -12.39 -16.52
CA ALA A 77 1.76 -12.31 -16.36
C ALA A 77 1.12 -11.33 -17.36
N PRO A 78 -0.14 -11.58 -17.80
CA PRO A 78 -0.85 -10.69 -18.71
C PRO A 78 -0.92 -9.25 -18.15
N GLY A 79 -0.48 -8.27 -18.95
CA GLY A 79 -0.40 -6.86 -18.56
C GLY A 79 0.90 -6.45 -17.86
N TYR A 80 1.79 -7.40 -17.56
CA TYR A 80 3.12 -7.16 -17.00
C TYR A 80 4.26 -7.58 -17.93
N SER A 81 3.98 -8.45 -18.91
CA SER A 81 4.94 -8.81 -19.96
C SER A 81 5.47 -7.59 -20.72
N ALA A 82 6.73 -7.64 -21.15
CA ALA A 82 7.37 -6.56 -21.89
C ALA A 82 6.58 -6.20 -23.17
N GLU A 83 6.13 -4.95 -23.28
CA GLU A 83 5.34 -4.45 -24.40
C GLU A 83 5.72 -3.03 -24.79
N LEU A 84 5.34 -2.61 -26.01
CA LEU A 84 5.49 -1.22 -26.42
C LEU A 84 4.36 -0.38 -25.82
N VAL A 85 4.74 0.64 -25.04
CA VAL A 85 3.83 1.59 -24.39
C VAL A 85 4.19 3.01 -24.82
N LEU A 86 3.23 3.93 -24.73
CA LEU A 86 3.45 5.36 -25.00
C LEU A 86 4.11 5.62 -26.37
N GLY A 87 3.74 4.83 -27.39
CA GLY A 87 4.23 4.95 -28.77
C GLY A 87 5.60 4.32 -29.03
N ASN A 88 6.61 4.58 -28.19
CA ASN A 88 7.99 4.14 -28.42
C ASN A 88 8.77 3.74 -27.15
N CYS A 89 8.09 3.64 -26.01
CA CYS A 89 8.71 3.18 -24.77
C CYS A 89 8.46 1.67 -24.60
N ILE A 90 9.31 1.01 -23.84
CA ILE A 90 9.12 -0.39 -23.45
C ILE A 90 8.61 -0.40 -22.01
N GLY A 91 7.43 -0.95 -21.77
CA GLY A 91 6.87 -1.15 -20.44
C GLY A 91 7.01 -2.61 -20.03
N ALA A 92 7.45 -2.86 -18.79
CA ALA A 92 7.56 -4.22 -18.27
C ALA A 92 7.47 -4.27 -16.75
N GLY A 93 6.75 -5.26 -16.26
CA GLY A 93 6.70 -5.64 -14.85
C GLY A 93 7.86 -6.57 -14.48
N PHE A 94 8.27 -6.51 -13.23
CA PHE A 94 9.27 -7.40 -12.66
C PHE A 94 9.00 -7.64 -11.17
N THR A 95 9.65 -8.67 -10.64
CA THR A 95 9.63 -9.05 -9.24
C THR A 95 11.05 -8.99 -8.69
N PHE A 96 11.19 -8.77 -7.39
CA PHE A 96 12.48 -8.77 -6.68
C PHE A 96 12.29 -9.28 -5.25
N ASP A 97 13.40 -9.69 -4.65
CA ASP A 97 13.44 -10.32 -3.33
C ASP A 97 14.27 -9.47 -2.35
N MET A 98 13.84 -9.46 -1.08
CA MET A 98 14.52 -8.81 0.05
C MET A 98 14.59 -9.79 1.22
N PRO A 99 15.46 -9.63 2.23
CA PRO A 99 15.56 -10.56 3.34
C PRO A 99 14.23 -10.78 4.09
N ASP A 100 13.49 -9.70 4.32
CA ASP A 100 12.25 -9.64 5.12
C ASP A 100 10.98 -9.48 4.26
N ARG A 101 11.13 -9.18 2.96
CA ARG A 101 10.04 -8.73 2.09
C ARG A 101 10.16 -9.32 0.69
N ARG A 102 9.06 -9.30 -0.05
CA ARG A 102 9.01 -9.49 -1.50
C ARG A 102 8.49 -8.20 -2.12
N GLY A 103 8.90 -7.93 -3.36
CA GLY A 103 8.47 -6.74 -4.05
C GLY A 103 8.24 -6.95 -5.54
N ARG A 104 7.50 -5.99 -6.10
CA ARG A 104 7.23 -5.91 -7.53
C ARG A 104 7.52 -4.51 -8.01
N GLY A 105 7.90 -4.42 -9.26
CA GLY A 105 8.13 -3.14 -9.91
C GLY A 105 7.61 -3.14 -11.34
N TYR A 106 7.55 -1.93 -11.88
CA TYR A 106 7.20 -1.70 -13.26
C TYR A 106 8.13 -0.63 -13.82
N VAL A 107 8.82 -0.95 -14.90
CA VAL A 107 9.74 -0.02 -15.56
C VAL A 107 9.16 0.42 -16.90
N ARG A 108 9.39 1.69 -17.22
CA ARG A 108 9.20 2.24 -18.57
C ARG A 108 10.56 2.70 -19.08
N LEU A 109 11.05 2.03 -20.12
CA LEU A 109 12.30 2.34 -20.78
C LEU A 109 12.05 3.17 -22.03
N SER A 110 12.90 4.17 -22.26
CA SER A 110 12.92 4.95 -23.49
C SER A 110 14.34 5.01 -24.01
N ALA A 111 14.49 5.03 -25.34
CA ALA A 111 15.79 5.17 -25.97
C ALA A 111 16.26 6.62 -25.86
N GLU A 112 17.33 6.83 -25.10
CA GLU A 112 18.02 8.11 -25.02
C GLU A 112 18.64 8.45 -26.38
N ARG A 113 18.42 9.67 -26.87
CA ARG A 113 19.09 10.16 -28.09
C ARG A 113 20.19 11.15 -27.71
N PRO A 114 21.38 11.08 -28.33
CA PRO A 114 21.76 10.26 -29.49
C PRO A 114 22.41 8.90 -29.18
N SER A 115 22.64 8.56 -27.91
CA SER A 115 23.35 7.34 -27.48
C SER A 115 22.65 6.03 -27.86
N ASN A 116 21.34 6.10 -28.14
CA ASN A 116 20.42 4.98 -28.38
C ASN A 116 20.45 3.92 -27.27
N GLN A 117 20.86 4.33 -26.06
CA GLN A 117 20.83 3.50 -24.86
C GLN A 117 19.44 3.53 -24.25
N TRP A 118 18.98 2.38 -23.76
CA TRP A 118 17.69 2.30 -23.07
C TRP A 118 17.86 2.72 -21.62
N ARG A 119 17.17 3.79 -21.23
CA ARG A 119 17.16 4.31 -19.86
C ARG A 119 15.73 4.39 -19.33
N ALA A 120 15.56 4.31 -18.03
CA ALA A 120 14.27 4.42 -17.37
C ALA A 120 13.73 5.85 -17.46
N LEU A 121 12.59 6.00 -18.13
CA LEU A 121 11.72 7.16 -18.00
C LEU A 121 11.02 7.14 -16.63
N SER A 122 10.54 5.97 -16.21
CA SER A 122 9.98 5.79 -14.87
C SER A 122 10.26 4.39 -14.34
N LEU A 123 10.69 4.30 -13.09
CA LEU A 123 10.80 3.07 -12.32
C LEU A 123 9.80 3.14 -11.16
N PHE A 124 8.86 2.21 -11.13
CA PHE A 124 7.97 1.99 -10.00
C PHE A 124 8.45 0.75 -9.24
N MET A 125 8.56 0.84 -7.93
CA MET A 125 8.88 -0.30 -7.07
C MET A 125 7.98 -0.25 -5.83
N MET A 126 7.47 -1.40 -5.42
CA MET A 126 6.67 -1.54 -4.22
C MET A 126 6.94 -2.87 -3.51
N VAL A 127 6.80 -2.88 -2.19
CA VAL A 127 6.67 -4.11 -1.42
C VAL A 127 5.30 -4.72 -1.68
N ASP A 128 5.25 -6.00 -2.04
CA ASP A 128 4.00 -6.73 -2.28
C ASP A 128 3.63 -7.69 -1.14
N ALA A 129 4.62 -8.21 -0.43
CA ALA A 129 4.45 -9.08 0.73
C ALA A 129 5.56 -8.91 1.76
N ILE A 130 5.24 -9.15 3.03
CA ILE A 130 6.20 -9.28 4.11
C ILE A 130 6.33 -10.78 4.40
N LYS A 131 7.57 -11.29 4.43
CA LYS A 131 7.83 -12.71 4.69
C LYS A 131 7.48 -13.03 6.13
N GLU A 132 7.00 -14.25 6.37
CA GLU A 132 6.54 -14.75 7.68
C GLU A 132 5.24 -14.08 8.20
N HIS A 133 4.72 -13.12 7.43
CA HIS A 133 3.46 -12.43 7.69
C HIS A 133 2.51 -12.57 6.48
N GLU A 134 2.53 -13.72 5.82
CA GLU A 134 1.61 -14.04 4.75
C GLU A 134 0.16 -14.14 5.23
N GLU A 135 -0.79 -13.96 4.30
CA GLU A 135 -2.20 -14.20 4.58
C GLU A 135 -2.42 -15.67 4.97
N LEU A 136 -3.18 -15.87 6.04
CA LEU A 136 -3.59 -17.18 6.50
C LEU A 136 -4.42 -17.90 5.43
N ALA A 137 -4.21 -19.21 5.34
CA ALA A 137 -5.13 -20.10 4.63
C ALA A 137 -6.53 -20.05 5.29
N PRO A 138 -7.60 -20.43 4.57
CA PRO A 138 -8.96 -20.44 5.11
C PRO A 138 -9.03 -21.18 6.45
N GLU A 139 -9.78 -20.62 7.40
CA GLU A 139 -10.01 -21.28 8.68
C GLU A 139 -10.75 -22.61 8.47
N LEU A 140 -10.39 -23.63 9.26
CA LEU A 140 -10.98 -24.97 9.16
C LEU A 140 -12.50 -24.96 9.44
N GLY A 141 -13.01 -23.92 10.11
CA GLY A 141 -14.42 -23.76 10.45
C GLY A 141 -14.91 -24.70 11.55
N THR A 142 -14.00 -25.45 12.20
CA THR A 142 -14.32 -26.29 13.36
C THR A 142 -13.91 -25.57 14.64
N TYR A 143 -14.90 -25.02 15.35
CA TYR A 143 -14.68 -24.30 16.61
C TYR A 143 -14.94 -25.22 17.78
N ASP A 144 -13.92 -25.46 18.61
CA ASP A 144 -13.94 -26.39 19.76
C ASP A 144 -14.68 -27.71 19.46
N LYS A 145 -14.27 -28.44 18.42
CA LYS A 145 -14.92 -29.71 18.03
C LYS A 145 -16.44 -29.58 17.77
N HIS A 146 -16.89 -28.43 17.26
CA HIS A 146 -18.29 -28.07 16.98
C HIS A 146 -19.17 -27.81 18.22
N THR A 147 -18.60 -27.59 19.40
CA THR A 147 -19.38 -27.24 20.60
C THR A 147 -19.75 -25.76 20.65
N LEU A 148 -18.95 -24.90 20.01
CA LEU A 148 -19.18 -23.45 19.99
C LEU A 148 -20.07 -23.05 18.82
N SER A 149 -21.13 -22.31 19.12
CA SER A 149 -21.92 -21.64 18.09
C SER A 149 -21.13 -20.49 17.48
N TRP A 150 -21.44 -20.16 16.23
CA TRP A 150 -20.82 -19.03 15.55
C TRP A 150 -20.98 -17.70 16.31
N GLN A 151 -22.10 -17.51 16.99
CA GLN A 151 -22.35 -16.32 17.81
C GLN A 151 -21.40 -16.22 19.01
N GLU A 152 -21.02 -17.35 19.60
CA GLU A 152 -20.06 -17.39 20.72
C GLU A 152 -18.63 -17.12 20.23
N VAL A 153 -18.26 -17.69 19.07
CA VAL A 153 -16.97 -17.42 18.42
C VAL A 153 -16.84 -15.92 18.07
N HIS A 154 -17.88 -15.33 17.49
CA HIS A 154 -17.89 -13.91 17.15
C HIS A 154 -17.82 -13.02 18.40
N ARG A 155 -18.44 -13.44 19.52
CA ARG A 155 -18.38 -12.72 20.81
C ARG A 155 -16.99 -12.79 21.45
N ASP A 156 -16.29 -13.91 21.35
CA ASP A 156 -14.89 -14.01 21.83
C ASP A 156 -13.94 -13.13 20.99
N ARG A 157 -14.14 -13.09 19.67
CA ARG A 157 -13.34 -12.21 18.78
C ARG A 157 -13.48 -10.72 19.13
N LEU A 158 -14.66 -10.32 19.59
CA LEU A 158 -14.97 -8.97 20.05
C LEU A 158 -14.22 -8.55 21.32
N THR A 159 -13.82 -9.49 22.18
CA THR A 159 -13.15 -9.18 23.46
C THR A 159 -11.62 -9.27 23.38
N ARG A 160 -11.08 -9.79 22.28
CA ARG A 160 -9.64 -10.12 22.11
C ARG A 160 -8.94 -9.24 21.09
N SER A 161 -9.37 -7.99 20.93
CA SER A 161 -8.83 -7.09 19.90
C SER A 161 -7.93 -6.02 20.48
N ASP A 162 -6.69 -5.97 19.98
CA ASP A 162 -5.69 -4.95 20.35
C ASP A 162 -5.64 -3.79 19.35
N THR A 163 -6.36 -3.92 18.22
CA THR A 163 -6.36 -2.93 17.12
C THR A 163 -7.77 -2.38 16.87
N LEU A 164 -7.84 -1.07 16.60
CA LEU A 164 -9.08 -0.33 16.34
C LEU A 164 -9.00 0.41 15.00
N ALA A 165 -9.87 0.08 14.05
CA ALA A 165 -10.03 0.81 12.79
C ALA A 165 -11.21 1.78 12.91
N VAL A 166 -10.97 3.06 12.71
CA VAL A 166 -12.02 4.09 12.82
C VAL A 166 -12.62 4.38 11.45
N GLY A 167 -13.91 4.07 11.29
CA GLY A 167 -14.70 4.21 10.07
C GLY A 167 -14.81 2.88 9.31
N ALA A 168 -16.04 2.39 9.08
CA ALA A 168 -16.34 1.26 8.22
C ALA A 168 -16.68 1.70 6.79
N GLY A 169 -15.96 2.71 6.30
CA GLY A 169 -15.87 2.98 4.86
C GLY A 169 -14.95 1.96 4.18
N GLN A 170 -14.80 2.08 2.86
CA GLN A 170 -13.97 1.19 2.04
C GLN A 170 -12.57 0.93 2.64
N THR A 171 -11.82 1.99 2.99
CA THR A 171 -10.46 1.86 3.55
C THR A 171 -10.45 1.10 4.87
N GLY A 172 -11.40 1.37 5.78
CA GLY A 172 -11.47 0.69 7.06
C GLY A 172 -11.82 -0.79 6.92
N LEU A 173 -12.78 -1.12 6.04
CA LEU A 173 -13.15 -2.50 5.74
C LEU A 173 -12.01 -3.27 5.06
N HIS A 174 -11.26 -2.61 4.17
CA HIS A 174 -10.08 -3.18 3.53
C HIS A 174 -8.97 -3.51 4.51
N MET A 175 -8.62 -2.55 5.38
CA MET A 175 -7.63 -2.78 6.41
C MET A 175 -8.07 -3.89 7.35
N ALA A 176 -9.33 -3.89 7.79
CA ALA A 176 -9.85 -4.92 8.69
C ALA A 176 -9.85 -6.31 8.06
N ALA A 177 -10.23 -6.42 6.77
CA ALA A 177 -10.18 -7.69 6.06
C ALA A 177 -8.73 -8.20 5.90
N ARG A 178 -7.80 -7.31 5.56
CA ARG A 178 -6.37 -7.65 5.45
C ARG A 178 -5.78 -8.04 6.81
N PHE A 179 -6.08 -7.28 7.87
CA PHE A 179 -5.64 -7.56 9.24
C PHE A 179 -6.17 -8.90 9.73
N LYS A 180 -7.44 -9.21 9.44
CA LYS A 180 -8.01 -10.52 9.74
C LYS A 180 -7.24 -11.64 9.05
N GLN A 181 -6.95 -11.51 7.75
CA GLN A 181 -6.17 -12.50 7.03
C GLN A 181 -4.73 -12.61 7.54
N MET A 182 -4.16 -11.56 8.14
CA MET A 182 -2.83 -11.59 8.78
C MET A 182 -2.88 -11.97 10.27
N ASN A 183 -4.01 -12.47 10.77
CA ASN A 183 -4.22 -12.82 12.18
C ASN A 183 -4.02 -11.65 13.18
N ILE A 184 -4.37 -10.43 12.77
CA ILE A 184 -4.32 -9.23 13.60
C ILE A 184 -5.74 -8.91 14.10
N PRO A 185 -6.05 -9.16 15.39
CA PRO A 185 -7.37 -8.90 15.96
C PRO A 185 -7.74 -7.42 15.89
N THR A 186 -8.80 -7.11 15.13
CA THR A 186 -9.18 -5.73 14.80
C THR A 186 -10.68 -5.52 14.93
N ILE A 187 -11.09 -4.45 15.63
CA ILE A 187 -12.46 -3.96 15.66
C ILE A 187 -12.60 -2.74 14.76
N VAL A 188 -13.63 -2.71 13.91
CA VAL A 188 -13.98 -1.54 13.10
C VAL A 188 -15.09 -0.75 13.79
N LEU A 189 -14.85 0.53 14.06
CA LEU A 189 -15.88 1.45 14.54
C LEU A 189 -16.60 2.13 13.39
N GLU A 190 -17.93 2.14 13.41
CA GLU A 190 -18.75 2.86 12.45
C GLU A 190 -19.74 3.79 13.16
N LYS A 191 -19.68 5.07 12.80
CA LYS A 191 -20.57 6.11 13.32
C LYS A 191 -22.00 5.91 12.84
N LYS A 192 -22.19 5.43 11.62
CA LYS A 192 -23.48 5.17 11.00
C LYS A 192 -24.11 3.90 11.54
N VAL A 193 -25.43 3.82 11.39
CA VAL A 193 -26.21 2.63 11.77
C VAL A 193 -25.92 1.46 10.81
N ARG A 194 -25.58 1.76 9.55
CA ARG A 194 -25.24 0.79 8.50
C ARG A 194 -23.85 1.07 7.94
N VAL A 195 -23.14 -0.01 7.61
CA VAL A 195 -21.84 0.01 6.93
C VAL A 195 -22.05 0.41 5.47
N GLY A 196 -21.12 1.16 4.88
CA GLY A 196 -21.12 1.43 3.44
C GLY A 196 -21.69 2.76 2.96
N ASP A 197 -22.06 3.67 3.87
CA ASP A 197 -22.57 5.01 3.52
C ASP A 197 -21.57 5.92 2.74
N GLN A 198 -20.33 5.44 2.50
CA GLN A 198 -19.22 6.08 1.78
C GLN A 198 -18.55 5.09 0.81
N TRP A 199 -18.27 5.49 -0.44
CA TRP A 199 -18.36 4.62 -1.62
C TRP A 199 -17.05 4.45 -2.42
N ARG A 200 -16.66 3.21 -2.78
CA ARG A 200 -15.80 2.77 -3.93
C ARG A 200 -15.40 1.27 -3.78
N GLU A 201 -14.66 0.71 -4.76
CA GLU A 201 -14.29 -0.72 -5.02
C GLU A 201 -13.78 -1.58 -3.83
N LEU A 202 -13.90 -2.92 -3.90
CA LEU A 202 -13.54 -3.85 -2.80
C LEU A 202 -12.37 -4.82 -3.08
N LEU A 203 -11.49 -5.05 -2.08
CA LEU A 203 -10.22 -5.78 -2.18
C LEU A 203 -10.35 -7.30 -2.41
N TYR A 204 -11.27 -7.98 -1.70
CA TYR A 204 -11.44 -9.46 -1.79
C TYR A 204 -12.72 -9.89 -2.51
N GLN A 205 -13.49 -8.95 -3.05
CA GLN A 205 -14.78 -9.23 -3.68
C GLN A 205 -15.00 -8.28 -4.85
N PRO A 206 -14.69 -8.68 -6.09
CA PRO A 206 -14.92 -7.84 -7.25
C PRO A 206 -16.42 -7.57 -7.43
N TYR A 207 -16.76 -6.42 -8.00
CA TYR A 207 -18.15 -6.11 -8.30
C TYR A 207 -18.76 -7.15 -9.26
N PRO A 208 -20.04 -7.52 -9.08
CA PRO A 208 -20.69 -8.45 -9.98
C PRO A 208 -20.75 -7.92 -11.41
N LYS A 209 -20.47 -8.78 -12.39
CA LYS A 209 -20.36 -8.40 -13.82
C LYS A 209 -21.65 -7.85 -14.42
N ASN A 210 -22.81 -8.15 -13.83
CA ASN A 210 -24.12 -7.67 -14.26
C ASN A 210 -24.47 -6.28 -13.69
N TRP A 211 -23.52 -5.60 -13.04
CA TRP A 211 -23.71 -4.26 -12.52
C TRP A 211 -23.70 -3.21 -13.64
N PRO A 212 -24.51 -2.14 -13.52
CA PRO A 212 -24.42 -1.03 -14.45
C PRO A 212 -23.08 -0.32 -14.26
N ILE A 213 -22.52 0.19 -15.37
CA ILE A 213 -21.23 0.89 -15.41
C ILE A 213 -21.20 2.03 -14.37
N TYR A 214 -22.31 2.77 -14.26
CA TYR A 214 -22.53 3.76 -13.22
C TYR A 214 -23.49 3.18 -12.18
N THR A 215 -22.93 2.52 -11.17
CA THR A 215 -23.75 1.93 -10.11
C THR A 215 -24.24 3.03 -9.16
N PRO A 216 -25.57 3.11 -8.90
CA PRO A 216 -26.11 4.06 -7.95
C PRO A 216 -25.50 3.88 -6.56
N ARG A 217 -25.36 4.99 -5.86
CA ARG A 217 -24.89 5.09 -4.47
C ARG A 217 -25.37 3.89 -3.65
N ASP A 218 -26.66 3.83 -3.34
CA ASP A 218 -27.25 2.86 -2.39
C ASP A 218 -26.86 1.40 -2.64
N ARG A 219 -26.72 1.01 -3.91
CA ARG A 219 -26.34 -0.36 -4.27
C ARG A 219 -24.91 -0.73 -3.88
N VAL A 220 -23.99 0.25 -3.90
CA VAL A 220 -22.61 0.05 -3.43
C VAL A 220 -22.56 -0.11 -1.90
N ALA A 221 -23.54 0.40 -1.16
CA ALA A 221 -23.61 0.34 0.31
C ALA A 221 -24.10 -1.02 0.72
N ASP A 222 -25.20 -1.47 0.10
CA ASP A 222 -25.71 -2.82 0.32
C ASP A 222 -24.61 -3.85 0.02
N TRP A 223 -23.74 -3.59 -0.97
CA TRP A 223 -22.57 -4.42 -1.26
C TRP A 223 -21.47 -4.33 -0.19
N LEU A 224 -21.17 -3.14 0.33
CA LEU A 224 -20.21 -2.96 1.43
C LEU A 224 -20.69 -3.62 2.74
N GLU A 225 -21.99 -3.56 3.02
CA GLU A 225 -22.61 -4.25 4.15
C GLU A 225 -22.52 -5.77 3.99
N GLN A 226 -22.81 -6.29 2.79
CA GLN A 226 -22.60 -7.70 2.47
C GLN A 226 -21.14 -8.12 2.60
N TYR A 227 -20.19 -7.29 2.16
CA TYR A 227 -18.77 -7.58 2.27
C TYR A 227 -18.32 -7.72 3.72
N ALA A 228 -18.76 -6.83 4.62
CA ALA A 228 -18.44 -6.93 6.05
C ALA A 228 -18.94 -8.26 6.66
N ILE A 229 -20.10 -8.75 6.21
CA ILE A 229 -20.66 -10.04 6.65
C ILE A 229 -19.87 -11.21 6.04
N ILE A 230 -19.64 -11.21 4.73
CA ILE A 230 -18.98 -12.31 4.00
C ILE A 230 -17.53 -12.48 4.46
N GLN A 231 -16.82 -11.38 4.70
CA GLN A 231 -15.46 -11.42 5.22
C GLN A 231 -15.41 -11.65 6.75
N ASP A 232 -16.57 -11.77 7.41
CA ASP A 232 -16.75 -11.88 8.86
C ASP A 232 -15.90 -10.84 9.62
N LEU A 233 -16.11 -9.57 9.27
CA LEU A 233 -15.45 -8.45 9.93
C LEU A 233 -16.20 -8.11 11.22
N VAL A 234 -15.43 -7.80 12.26
CA VAL A 234 -15.97 -7.39 13.55
C VAL A 234 -16.23 -5.87 13.52
N VAL A 235 -17.49 -5.48 13.34
CA VAL A 235 -17.88 -4.07 13.21
C VAL A 235 -18.78 -3.62 14.35
N TRP A 236 -18.32 -2.63 15.10
CA TRP A 236 -19.09 -1.89 16.09
C TRP A 236 -19.79 -0.69 15.46
N ARG A 237 -21.09 -0.85 15.23
CA ARG A 237 -21.96 0.15 14.61
C ARG A 237 -22.53 1.12 15.65
N SER A 238 -23.11 2.22 15.18
CA SER A 238 -23.72 3.27 16.02
C SER A 238 -22.77 3.78 17.12
N SER A 239 -21.48 3.72 16.84
CA SER A 239 -20.41 4.02 17.79
C SER A 239 -19.50 5.02 17.10
N TYR A 240 -19.34 6.19 17.69
CA TYR A 240 -18.48 7.23 17.16
C TYR A 240 -17.41 7.57 18.18
N VAL A 241 -16.20 7.81 17.69
CA VAL A 241 -15.20 8.49 18.50
C VAL A 241 -15.72 9.90 18.78
N LEU A 242 -15.57 10.39 20.01
CA LEU A 242 -16.12 11.67 20.46
C LEU A 242 -15.80 12.82 19.47
N PRO A 243 -16.67 13.84 19.37
CA PRO A 243 -16.61 14.84 18.32
C PRO A 243 -15.23 15.48 18.15
N GLY A 244 -14.79 15.51 16.88
CA GLY A 244 -13.58 16.15 16.37
C GLY A 244 -12.53 15.16 15.85
N ALA A 245 -12.60 13.87 16.18
CA ALA A 245 -11.54 12.89 15.88
C ALA A 245 -11.34 12.54 14.39
N THR A 246 -12.23 13.00 13.50
CA THR A 246 -12.38 12.34 12.19
C THR A 246 -12.87 13.23 11.05
N THR A 247 -12.93 14.55 11.20
CA THR A 247 -13.35 15.46 10.11
C THR A 247 -12.17 16.31 9.65
N GLY A 248 -11.73 16.10 8.40
CA GLY A 248 -10.54 16.72 7.79
C GLY A 248 -10.58 18.22 7.54
N TRP A 249 -11.38 18.98 8.30
CA TRP A 249 -11.39 20.44 8.30
C TRP A 249 -10.43 21.03 9.36
N HIS A 250 -10.07 20.25 10.37
CA HIS A 250 -9.07 20.59 11.38
C HIS A 250 -7.91 19.59 11.34
N ASP A 251 -6.77 19.93 11.93
CA ASP A 251 -5.65 18.99 12.08
C ASP A 251 -6.12 17.81 12.98
N PRO A 252 -6.12 16.55 12.49
CA PRO A 252 -6.39 15.36 13.27
C PRO A 252 -5.68 15.35 14.62
N ARG A 253 -4.48 15.93 14.73
CA ARG A 253 -3.75 16.04 15.99
C ARG A 253 -4.51 16.87 17.01
N ASP A 254 -5.18 17.94 16.62
CA ASP A 254 -5.91 18.77 17.58
C ASP A 254 -6.99 17.96 18.29
N THR A 255 -7.64 17.05 17.59
CA THR A 255 -8.61 16.20 18.26
C THR A 255 -8.04 14.94 18.87
N LEU A 256 -6.99 14.37 18.28
CA LEU A 256 -6.30 13.26 18.92
C LEU A 256 -5.78 13.68 20.32
N LYS A 257 -5.49 14.97 20.57
CA LYS A 257 -5.10 15.48 21.89
C LYS A 257 -6.19 15.25 22.93
N GLU A 258 -7.46 15.32 22.55
CA GLU A 258 -8.59 15.09 23.46
C GLU A 258 -8.76 13.60 23.79
N ILE A 259 -8.38 12.70 22.87
CA ILE A 259 -8.55 11.24 23.02
C ILE A 259 -7.36 10.61 23.73
N PHE A 260 -6.15 10.90 23.26
CA PHE A 260 -4.91 10.27 23.72
C PHE A 260 -4.16 11.16 24.73
N GLY A 261 -4.64 12.38 24.99
CA GLY A 261 -3.97 13.38 25.81
C GLY A 261 -3.03 14.27 25.01
N ALA A 262 -2.93 15.54 25.41
CA ALA A 262 -2.12 16.54 24.71
C ALA A 262 -0.62 16.17 24.68
N GLU A 263 -0.13 15.57 25.77
CA GLU A 263 1.26 15.12 25.91
C GLU A 263 1.61 14.01 24.90
N VAL A 264 0.73 13.02 24.72
CA VAL A 264 0.93 11.91 23.77
C VAL A 264 0.93 12.42 22.34
N ILE A 265 0.04 13.35 22.00
CA ILE A 265 -0.06 13.87 20.64
C ILE A 265 0.98 14.91 20.29
N GLN A 266 1.49 15.68 21.26
CA GLN A 266 2.67 16.54 21.04
C GLN A 266 3.88 15.73 20.60
N ARG A 267 4.02 14.50 21.08
CA ARG A 267 5.07 13.56 20.66
C ARG A 267 4.88 13.00 19.25
N THR A 268 3.74 13.27 18.61
CA THR A 268 3.50 12.82 17.22
C THR A 268 3.94 13.86 16.18
N SER A 269 4.25 13.43 14.96
CA SER A 269 4.55 14.31 13.82
C SER A 269 3.27 14.96 13.26
N PRO A 270 3.36 16.15 12.61
CA PRO A 270 2.23 16.75 11.88
C PRO A 270 1.64 15.76 10.86
N CYS A 271 0.32 15.78 10.69
CA CYS A 271 -0.36 14.88 9.75
C CYS A 271 -0.73 15.55 8.42
N TRP A 272 -0.70 16.88 8.36
CA TRP A 272 -1.01 17.68 7.18
C TRP A 272 0.20 18.49 6.73
N GLY A 273 0.12 19.00 5.52
CA GLY A 273 1.19 19.74 4.86
C GLY A 273 2.05 18.84 4.00
N LEU A 274 2.75 19.49 3.07
CA LEU A 274 3.83 18.87 2.32
C LEU A 274 5.09 18.97 3.17
N GLY A 275 5.83 17.86 3.31
CA GLY A 275 7.19 17.93 3.81
C GLY A 275 8.10 18.71 2.85
N GLU A 276 9.35 18.93 3.25
CA GLU A 276 10.39 19.53 2.39
C GLU A 276 10.57 18.75 1.07
N GLU A 277 10.14 17.49 1.05
CA GLU A 277 10.18 16.58 -0.09
C GLU A 277 8.93 16.66 -1.00
N CYS A 278 8.00 17.60 -0.75
CA CYS A 278 6.72 17.73 -1.47
C CYS A 278 5.79 16.50 -1.37
N GLU A 279 5.93 15.70 -0.31
CA GLU A 279 5.06 14.55 -0.01
C GLU A 279 4.16 14.84 1.20
N ILE A 280 2.97 14.24 1.23
CA ILE A 280 2.00 14.42 2.32
C ILE A 280 2.52 13.74 3.60
N GLN A 281 2.70 14.51 4.68
CA GLN A 281 3.31 14.00 5.92
C GLN A 281 2.50 12.88 6.60
N GLY A 282 1.20 12.76 6.33
CA GLY A 282 0.30 11.81 6.99
C GLY A 282 0.14 10.44 6.33
N CYS A 283 0.77 10.17 5.19
CA CYS A 283 0.62 8.90 4.48
C CYS A 283 1.75 7.93 4.84
N CYS A 284 1.42 6.87 5.59
CA CYS A 284 2.32 5.74 5.88
C CYS A 284 3.61 6.09 6.65
N ARG A 285 3.68 7.25 7.32
CA ARG A 285 4.81 7.60 8.18
C ARG A 285 4.59 7.18 9.63
N PRO A 286 5.65 6.73 10.34
CA PRO A 286 5.59 6.57 11.79
C PRO A 286 5.14 7.89 12.40
N THR A 287 4.20 7.81 13.33
CA THR A 287 3.74 9.05 13.98
C THR A 287 4.79 9.62 14.92
N GLY A 288 5.89 8.92 15.22
CA GLY A 288 6.85 9.28 16.27
C GLY A 288 6.48 8.69 17.64
N HIS A 289 5.27 8.14 17.79
CA HIS A 289 4.86 7.39 18.98
C HIS A 289 4.76 5.89 18.66
N PRO A 290 5.40 4.99 19.45
CA PRO A 290 5.51 3.56 19.12
C PRO A 290 4.16 2.82 19.10
N GLY A 291 3.16 3.31 19.83
CA GLY A 291 1.81 2.72 19.87
C GLY A 291 0.78 3.36 18.92
N VAL A 292 1.18 4.29 18.05
CA VAL A 292 0.23 4.98 17.15
C VAL A 292 0.77 4.96 15.72
N SER A 293 0.05 4.28 14.84
CA SER A 293 0.37 4.20 13.41
C SER A 293 -0.72 4.86 12.57
N ARG A 294 -0.34 5.54 11.49
CA ARG A 294 -1.28 6.22 10.58
C ARG A 294 -1.17 5.61 9.19
N ALA A 295 -2.27 5.07 8.70
CA ALA A 295 -2.43 4.66 7.30
C ALA A 295 -3.53 5.51 6.67
N ARG A 296 -3.17 6.27 5.63
CA ARG A 296 -4.14 7.03 4.83
C ARG A 296 -3.94 6.67 3.36
N THR A 297 -4.97 6.12 2.74
CA THR A 297 -5.05 5.99 1.28
C THR A 297 -5.39 7.36 0.69
N LEU A 298 -4.54 7.86 -0.22
CA LEU A 298 -4.78 9.11 -0.93
C LEU A 298 -6.05 8.96 -1.80
N SER A 299 -7.07 9.75 -1.49
CA SER A 299 -8.21 9.95 -2.38
C SER A 299 -7.92 11.19 -3.24
N SER A 300 -7.62 10.97 -4.53
CA SER A 300 -7.88 11.97 -5.57
C SER A 300 -9.32 11.86 -6.05
#